data_AF-A0A554K9H8-F1
#
_entry.id   AF-A0A554K9H8-F1
#
_cell.length_a   1.000
_cell.length_b   1.000
_cell.length_c   1.000
_cell.angle_alpha   90.00
_cell.angle_beta   90.00
_cell.angle_gamma   90.00
#
_symmetry.space_group_name_H-M   'P 1'
#
loop_
_entity.id
_entity.type
_entity.pdbx_description
1 polymer ?
#
loop_
_entity_poly.entity_id
_entity_poly.type
_entity_poly.pdbx_seq_one_letter_code
_entity_poly.pdbx_strand_id
1 'polypeptide(L)'
;MQGIICTHCREENSPEDLYCAQCGTPLPVFCVHCEKDNDRLLDACECCGQQRETRPLTTCRFCGQPLEDPLAQRAATPAKPK
;
A
#
# COMPACT_ATOMS: atom_id res chain seq x y z
N MET A 1 -5.53 -12.30 18.03
CA MET A 1 -4.89 -11.48 16.96
C MET A 1 -4.19 -10.34 17.67
N GLN A 2 -2.92 -10.06 17.36
CA GLN A 2 -2.19 -8.93 17.96
C GLN A 2 -2.48 -7.67 17.15
N GLY A 3 -2.85 -6.57 17.81
CA GLY A 3 -3.09 -5.27 17.18
C GLY A 3 -1.80 -4.54 16.81
N ILE A 4 -1.92 -3.52 15.95
CA ILE A 4 -0.80 -2.62 15.60
C ILE A 4 -0.94 -1.35 16.45
N ILE A 5 0.12 -1.03 17.19
CA ILE A 5 0.18 0.20 17.98
C ILE A 5 0.62 1.35 17.09
N CYS A 6 -0.19 2.42 17.05
CA CYS A 6 0.19 3.64 16.35
C CYS A 6 1.43 4.27 16.99
N THR A 7 2.45 4.56 16.18
CA THR A 7 3.69 5.22 16.65
C THR A 7 3.48 6.67 17.04
N HIS A 8 2.42 7.32 16.54
CA HIS A 8 2.11 8.73 16.80
C HIS A 8 1.26 8.96 18.05
N CYS A 9 0.10 8.27 18.16
CA CYS A 9 -0.85 8.50 19.26
C CYS A 9 -1.00 7.32 20.23
N ARG A 10 -0.29 6.20 19.98
CA ARG A 10 -0.30 4.99 20.83
C ARG A 10 -1.62 4.21 20.88
N GLU A 11 -2.62 4.58 20.07
CA GLU A 11 -3.85 3.81 19.91
C GLU A 11 -3.56 2.40 19.37
N GLU A 12 -4.29 1.40 19.86
CA GLU A 12 -4.28 0.05 19.31
C GLU A 12 -5.25 -0.04 18.12
N ASN A 13 -4.75 -0.50 16.98
CA ASN A 13 -5.51 -0.60 15.74
C ASN A 13 -5.55 -2.06 15.25
N SER A 14 -6.50 -2.36 14.39
CA SER A 14 -6.60 -3.69 13.78
C SER A 14 -5.38 -3.95 12.89
N PRO A 15 -4.86 -5.19 12.80
CA PRO A 15 -3.77 -5.52 11.88
C PRO A 15 -4.13 -5.34 10.40
N GLU A 16 -5.41 -5.18 10.09
CA GLU A 16 -5.94 -4.94 8.74
C GLU A 16 -6.18 -3.45 8.44
N ASP A 17 -6.05 -2.57 9.43
CA ASP A 17 -6.13 -1.12 9.23
C ASP A 17 -4.90 -0.59 8.46
N LEU A 18 -5.13 0.41 7.61
CA LEU A 18 -4.05 1.15 6.92
C LEU A 18 -3.65 2.44 7.65
N TYR A 19 -4.62 3.04 8.34
CA TYR A 19 -4.47 4.31 9.07
C TYR A 19 -4.92 4.12 10.51
N CYS A 20 -4.35 4.92 11.41
CA CYS A 20 -4.81 4.95 12.78
C CYS A 20 -6.24 5.53 12.86
N ALA A 21 -7.15 4.81 13.50
CA ALA A 21 -8.53 5.23 13.68
C ALA A 21 -8.67 6.52 14.52
N GLN A 22 -7.68 6.82 15.38
CA GLN A 22 -7.71 7.99 16.25
C GLN A 22 -7.06 9.22 15.62
N CYS A 23 -5.86 9.10 15.04
CA CYS A 23 -5.09 10.26 14.57
C CYS A 23 -4.96 10.36 13.04
N GLY A 24 -5.42 9.36 12.29
CA GLY A 24 -5.38 9.34 10.82
C GLY A 24 -3.98 9.14 10.23
N THR A 25 -2.94 8.96 11.05
CA THR A 25 -1.59 8.71 10.54
C THR A 25 -1.46 7.28 10.02
N PRO A 26 -0.73 7.03 8.92
CA PRO A 26 -0.53 5.69 8.41
C PRO A 26 0.12 4.77 9.45
N LEU A 27 -0.34 3.52 9.49
CA LEU A 27 0.19 2.52 10.42
C LEU A 27 1.51 1.95 9.90
N PRO A 28 2.46 1.62 10.79
CA PRO A 28 3.73 1.05 10.37
C PRO A 28 3.55 -0.39 9.88
N VAL A 29 4.46 -0.80 9.01
CA VAL A 29 4.55 -2.17 8.54
C VAL A 29 6.00 -2.62 8.45
N PHE A 30 6.26 -3.84 8.92
CA PHE A 30 7.61 -4.38 8.97
C PHE A 30 8.08 -4.87 7.59
N CYS A 31 9.27 -4.44 7.17
CA CYS A 31 9.94 -4.95 5.99
C CYS A 31 10.82 -6.16 6.35
N VAL A 32 10.48 -7.35 5.83
CA VAL A 32 11.24 -8.58 6.10
C VAL A 32 12.63 -8.62 5.44
N HIS A 33 12.91 -7.72 4.49
CA HIS A 33 14.19 -7.69 3.78
C HIS A 33 15.27 -6.90 4.51
N CYS A 34 14.90 -5.84 5.23
CA CYS A 34 15.85 -4.97 5.93
C CYS A 34 15.50 -4.73 7.40
N GLU A 35 14.46 -5.40 7.91
CA GLU A 35 14.03 -5.36 9.30
C GLU A 35 13.72 -3.95 9.83
N LYS A 36 13.16 -3.10 8.96
CA LYS A 36 12.74 -1.74 9.29
C LYS A 36 11.23 -1.59 9.18
N ASP A 37 10.69 -0.73 10.03
CA ASP A 37 9.32 -0.25 9.88
C ASP A 37 9.23 0.70 8.69
N ASN A 38 8.09 0.65 8.02
CA ASN A 38 7.78 1.48 6.87
C ASN A 38 6.33 1.97 6.95
N ASP A 39 5.99 2.98 6.16
CA ASP A 39 4.60 3.35 5.98
C ASP A 39 3.88 2.28 5.12
N ARG A 40 2.71 1.85 5.58
CA ARG A 40 1.91 0.80 4.93
C ARG A 40 1.35 1.20 3.56
N LEU A 41 1.37 2.50 3.24
CA LEU A 41 0.95 3.05 1.95
C LEU A 41 2.07 3.02 0.90
N LEU A 42 3.30 2.73 1.29
CA LEU A 42 4.41 2.73 0.35
C LEU A 42 4.41 1.43 -0.46
N ASP A 43 4.47 1.59 -1.79
CA ASP A 43 4.62 0.48 -2.73
C ASP A 43 6.01 -0.18 -2.64
N ALA A 44 6.99 0.52 -2.06
CA ALA A 44 8.33 0.01 -1.82
C ALA A 44 8.88 0.52 -0.49
N CYS A 45 9.73 -0.28 0.14
CA CYS A 45 10.38 0.11 1.39
C CYS A 45 11.34 1.29 1.14
N GLU A 46 11.15 2.40 1.85
CA GLU A 46 12.05 3.56 1.80
C GLU A 46 13.51 3.24 2.15
N CYS A 47 13.77 2.23 2.98
CA CYS A 47 15.12 1.90 3.43
C CYS A 47 15.91 1.05 2.43
N CYS A 48 15.28 0.05 1.80
CA CYS A 48 15.98 -0.92 0.94
C CYS A 48 15.49 -0.93 -0.51
N GLY A 49 14.43 -0.19 -0.83
CA GLY A 49 13.83 -0.12 -2.16
C GLY A 49 13.04 -1.36 -2.56
N GLN A 50 12.91 -2.36 -1.68
CA GLN A 50 12.17 -3.57 -1.99
C GLN A 50 10.68 -3.24 -2.19
N GLN A 51 10.17 -3.59 -3.36
CA GLN A 51 8.75 -3.53 -3.69
C GLN A 51 7.98 -4.42 -2.73
N ARG A 52 6.91 -3.88 -2.13
CA ARG A 52 5.92 -4.71 -1.45
C ARG A 52 5.18 -5.47 -2.55
N GLU A 53 4.83 -6.72 -2.30
CA GLU A 53 3.78 -7.36 -3.08
C GLU A 53 2.45 -6.66 -2.74
N THR A 54 2.27 -5.44 -3.25
CA THR A 54 0.94 -4.88 -3.37
C THR A 54 0.24 -5.81 -4.33
N ARG A 55 -0.61 -6.69 -3.79
CA ARG A 55 -1.59 -7.37 -4.64
C ARG A 55 -2.38 -6.22 -5.23
N PRO A 56 -2.22 -5.86 -6.51
CA PRO A 56 -3.11 -4.89 -7.08
C PRO A 56 -4.47 -5.57 -6.92
N LEU A 57 -5.45 -4.84 -6.42
CA LEU A 57 -6.83 -5.28 -6.60
C LEU A 57 -7.05 -5.21 -8.11
N THR A 58 -6.58 -6.20 -8.85
CA THR A 58 -6.73 -6.27 -10.31
C THR A 58 -8.18 -6.45 -10.68
N THR A 59 -9.07 -6.62 -9.68
CA THR A 59 -10.52 -6.70 -9.82
C THR A 59 -11.24 -6.03 -8.64
N CYS A 60 -12.35 -5.38 -8.93
CA CYS A 60 -13.28 -4.83 -7.96
C CYS A 60 -13.95 -5.96 -7.17
N ARG A 61 -13.89 -5.91 -5.83
CA ARG A 61 -14.48 -6.93 -4.95
C ARG A 61 -16.02 -7.05 -5.07
N PHE A 62 -16.70 -6.00 -5.55
CA PHE A 62 -18.17 -5.96 -5.64
C PHE A 62 -18.70 -6.41 -7.00
N CYS A 63 -17.98 -6.16 -8.09
CA CYS A 63 -18.45 -6.47 -9.46
C CYS A 63 -17.50 -7.36 -10.27
N GLY A 64 -16.31 -7.69 -9.75
CA GLY A 64 -15.32 -8.54 -10.42
C GLY A 64 -14.63 -7.90 -11.63
N GLN A 65 -15.00 -6.68 -12.02
CA GLN A 65 -14.40 -5.97 -13.14
C GLN A 65 -12.96 -5.56 -12.82
N PRO A 66 -12.05 -5.54 -13.80
CA PRO A 66 -10.69 -5.10 -13.55
C PRO A 66 -10.65 -3.68 -12.97
N LEU A 67 -9.87 -3.44 -11.90
CA LEU A 67 -9.53 -2.06 -11.57
C LEU A 67 -8.45 -1.62 -12.54
N GLU A 68 -8.80 -0.67 -13.40
CA GLU A 68 -7.90 -0.14 -14.40
C GLU A 68 -6.66 0.44 -13.70
N ASP A 69 -5.49 -0.12 -13.98
CA ASP A 69 -4.23 0.39 -13.46
C ASP A 69 -3.97 1.78 -14.08
N PRO A 70 -3.94 2.88 -13.28
CA PRO A 70 -3.64 4.22 -13.80
C PRO A 70 -2.24 4.33 -14.44
N LEU A 71 -1.29 3.45 -14.09
CA LEU A 71 0.06 3.41 -14.66
C LEU A 71 0.10 2.72 -16.03
N ALA A 72 -0.76 1.72 -16.27
CA ALA A 72 -0.85 1.04 -17.57
C ALA A 72 -1.30 1.98 -18.70
N GLN A 73 -2.10 3.00 -18.37
CA GLN A 73 -2.62 3.97 -19.33
C GLN A 73 -1.55 4.96 -19.85
N ARG A 74 -0.48 5.21 -19.09
CA ARG A 74 0.59 6.15 -19.49
C ARG A 74 1.57 5.54 -20.50
N ALA A 75 1.69 4.21 -20.56
CA ALA A 75 2.58 3.51 -21.47
C ALA A 75 1.96 3.20 -22.85
N ALA A 76 0.63 3.36 -23.01
CA ALA A 76 -0.10 2.92 -24.18
C ALA A 76 -0.60 4.07 -25.08
N THR A 77 0.17 5.15 -25.23
CA THR A 77 -0.05 6.05 -26.38
C THR A 77 0.73 5.52 -27.58
N PRO A 78 0.09 4.87 -28.57
CA PRO A 78 0.76 4.67 -29.85
C PRO A 78 1.01 6.04 -30.47
N ALA A 79 2.28 6.34 -30.75
CA ALA A 79 2.66 7.51 -31.54
C ALA A 79 1.92 7.42 -32.88
N LYS A 80 1.02 8.38 -33.13
CA LYS A 80 0.31 8.51 -34.40
C LYS A 80 1.35 8.79 -35.50
N PRO A 81 1.48 7.94 -36.54
CA PRO A 81 2.36 8.25 -37.67
C PRO A 81 1.82 9.47 -38.43
N LYS A 82 2.73 10.33 -38.89
CA LYS A 82 2.44 11.48 -39.77
C LYS A 82 1.99 11.03 -41.15
#